data_AF-A0A4Q0AY85-F1
#
_entry.id   AF-A0A4Q0AY85-F1
#
_cell.length_a   1.000
_cell.length_b   1.000
_cell.length_c   1.000
_cell.angle_alpha   90.00
_cell.angle_beta   90.00
_cell.angle_gamma   90.00
#
_symmetry.space_group_name_H-M   'P 1'
#
loop_
_entity.id
_entity.type
_entity.pdbx_description
1 polymer ?
#
loop_
_entity_poly.entity_id
_entity_poly.type
_entity_poly.pdbx_seq_one_letter_code
_entity_poly.pdbx_strand_id
1 'polypeptide(L)'
;MKKKHLILMLVISLLAITRNAVAQKDSSGIYKTAQDFQERKLSYAINYKNEKHKIKDDILFNDKIIVIKHKGNTYMLLKSDTYGYRNTNGEEFRFINNKQYKILNPGEYLLMYVYQPPSYPPKAAAKYAPTYFFSVGAFSLPQPLTIINLKKTFPNNHAFHDMLDENFKSDPDLIRYDDFHKMYKLNRIYKSIME
;
A
#
# COMPACT_ATOMS: atom_id res chain seq x y z
N MET A 1 -32.01 -27.56 -34.41
CA MET A 1 -31.02 -26.47 -34.52
C MET A 1 -31.17 -25.34 -33.50
N LYS A 2 -32.34 -25.09 -32.88
CA LYS A 2 -32.54 -23.94 -31.96
C LYS A 2 -31.82 -24.01 -30.60
N LYS A 3 -31.57 -25.21 -30.05
CA LYS A 3 -30.91 -25.38 -28.73
C LYS A 3 -29.39 -25.13 -28.74
N LYS A 4 -28.70 -25.40 -29.85
CA LYS A 4 -27.24 -25.19 -29.96
C LYS A 4 -26.87 -23.71 -30.07
N HIS A 5 -27.74 -22.88 -30.67
CA HIS A 5 -27.54 -21.42 -30.72
C HIS A 5 -27.84 -20.72 -29.39
N LEU A 6 -28.74 -21.28 -28.56
CA LEU A 6 -29.05 -20.73 -27.24
C LEU A 6 -27.89 -20.89 -26.25
N ILE A 7 -27.19 -22.04 -26.31
CA ILE A 7 -26.00 -22.30 -25.49
C ILE A 7 -24.81 -21.44 -25.95
N LEU A 8 -24.67 -21.22 -27.27
CA LEU A 8 -23.62 -20.35 -27.81
C LEU A 8 -23.82 -18.88 -27.41
N MET A 9 -25.06 -18.40 -27.33
CA MET A 9 -25.38 -17.05 -26.83
C MET A 9 -25.08 -16.88 -25.33
N LEU A 10 -25.29 -17.91 -24.50
CA LEU A 10 -25.06 -17.84 -23.05
C LEU A 10 -23.55 -17.78 -22.69
N VAL A 11 -22.70 -18.45 -23.48
CA VAL A 11 -21.25 -18.46 -23.29
C VAL A 11 -20.61 -17.12 -23.71
N ILE A 12 -21.16 -16.44 -24.72
CA ILE A 12 -20.67 -15.13 -25.18
C ILE A 12 -21.02 -14.03 -24.15
N SER A 13 -22.18 -14.12 -23.47
CA SER A 13 -22.54 -13.17 -22.41
C SER A 13 -21.69 -13.31 -21.13
N LEU A 14 -21.12 -14.48 -20.85
CA LEU A 14 -20.26 -14.67 -19.66
C LEU A 14 -18.83 -14.11 -19.83
N LEU A 15 -18.37 -13.93 -21.08
CA LEU A 15 -17.03 -13.41 -21.39
C LEU A 15 -16.96 -11.88 -21.43
N ALA A 16 -18.08 -11.17 -21.31
CA ALA A 16 -18.13 -9.72 -21.41
C ALA A 16 -17.82 -8.97 -20.11
N ILE A 17 -17.67 -9.65 -18.97
CA ILE A 17 -17.53 -8.99 -17.65
C ILE A 17 -16.07 -8.78 -17.21
N THR A 18 -15.08 -9.40 -17.87
CA THR A 18 -13.68 -9.35 -17.43
C THR A 18 -12.81 -8.39 -18.25
N ARG A 19 -13.21 -7.12 -18.39
CA ARG A 19 -12.32 -6.07 -18.92
C ARG A 19 -12.36 -4.79 -18.10
N ASN A 20 -11.93 -4.86 -16.83
CA ASN A 20 -11.60 -3.66 -16.04
C ASN A 20 -10.20 -3.71 -15.38
N ALA A 21 -9.32 -4.60 -15.82
CA ALA A 21 -8.07 -4.88 -15.09
C ALA A 21 -6.78 -4.34 -15.73
N VAL A 22 -6.83 -3.56 -16.83
CA VAL A 22 -5.61 -3.12 -17.54
C VAL A 22 -5.48 -1.59 -17.69
N ALA A 23 -6.26 -0.80 -16.94
CA ALA A 23 -6.12 0.67 -16.91
C ALA A 23 -5.52 1.22 -15.59
N GLN A 24 -5.31 0.36 -14.58
CA GLN A 24 -4.98 0.80 -13.21
C GLN A 24 -3.51 1.21 -12.97
N LYS A 25 -2.63 1.08 -13.96
CA LYS A 25 -1.22 1.46 -13.79
C LYS A 25 -1.00 2.98 -13.79
N ASP A 26 -1.93 3.73 -14.38
CA ASP A 26 -1.83 5.19 -14.52
C ASP A 26 -2.82 5.97 -13.63
N SER A 27 -3.48 5.31 -12.67
CA SER A 27 -4.46 5.98 -11.81
C SER A 27 -3.89 6.38 -10.44
N SER A 28 -3.93 7.67 -10.08
CA SER A 28 -3.74 8.16 -8.70
C SER A 28 -5.09 8.43 -8.04
N GLY A 29 -5.18 8.51 -6.72
CA GLY A 29 -6.48 8.64 -6.04
C GLY A 29 -6.40 8.39 -4.53
N ILE A 30 -7.58 8.31 -3.91
CA ILE A 30 -7.75 8.12 -2.45
C ILE A 30 -8.29 6.72 -2.17
N TYR A 31 -7.70 6.04 -1.20
CA TYR A 31 -8.29 4.88 -0.55
C TYR A 31 -9.08 5.39 0.66
N LYS A 32 -10.41 5.33 0.65
CA LYS A 32 -11.20 5.83 1.79
C LYS A 32 -11.10 4.87 2.96
N THR A 33 -11.16 3.56 2.69
CA THR A 33 -11.11 2.50 3.70
C THR A 33 -9.94 1.53 3.47
N ALA A 34 -9.64 0.71 4.48
CA ALA A 34 -8.70 -0.41 4.34
C ALA A 34 -9.17 -1.43 3.29
N GLN A 35 -10.50 -1.64 3.20
CA GLN A 35 -11.10 -2.47 2.17
C GLN A 35 -10.85 -1.91 0.77
N ASP A 36 -11.05 -0.60 0.57
CA ASP A 36 -10.75 0.05 -0.71
C ASP A 36 -9.29 -0.18 -1.13
N PHE A 37 -8.35 -0.10 -0.18
CA PHE A 37 -6.94 -0.38 -0.44
C PHE A 37 -6.70 -1.83 -0.86
N GLN A 38 -7.26 -2.79 -0.11
CA GLN A 38 -7.13 -4.21 -0.41
C GLN A 38 -7.73 -4.57 -1.79
N GLU A 39 -8.86 -3.96 -2.14
CA GLU A 39 -9.54 -4.14 -3.43
C GLU A 39 -8.94 -3.29 -4.57
N ARG A 40 -7.88 -2.51 -4.30
CA ARG A 40 -7.25 -1.57 -5.24
C ARG A 40 -8.22 -0.51 -5.79
N LYS A 41 -9.27 -0.18 -5.03
CA LYS A 41 -10.35 0.73 -5.40
C LYS A 41 -10.00 2.17 -5.01
N LEU A 42 -9.84 3.03 -6.01
CA LEU A 42 -9.52 4.45 -5.82
C LEU A 42 -10.76 5.33 -5.95
N SER A 43 -11.02 6.15 -4.94
CA SER A 43 -11.92 7.31 -5.04
C SER A 43 -11.17 8.52 -5.61
N TYR A 44 -11.90 9.41 -6.27
CA TYR A 44 -11.31 10.57 -6.96
C TYR A 44 -10.17 10.18 -7.90
N ALA A 45 -10.30 8.98 -8.50
CA ALA A 45 -9.27 8.41 -9.36
C ALA A 45 -9.04 9.30 -10.58
N ILE A 46 -7.78 9.51 -10.94
CA ILE A 46 -7.39 10.30 -12.10
C ILE A 46 -6.32 9.56 -12.89
N ASN A 47 -6.38 9.63 -14.21
CA ASN A 47 -5.26 9.20 -15.04
C ASN A 47 -4.28 10.37 -15.19
N TYR A 48 -3.15 10.33 -14.47
CA TYR A 48 -2.24 11.48 -14.41
C TYR A 48 -1.54 11.80 -15.74
N LYS A 49 -1.55 10.87 -16.72
CA LYS A 49 -1.03 11.12 -18.07
C LYS A 49 -1.97 11.98 -18.91
N ASN A 50 -3.28 11.84 -18.67
CA ASN A 50 -4.33 12.43 -19.51
C ASN A 50 -5.12 13.54 -18.80
N GLU A 51 -5.14 13.54 -17.46
CA GLU A 51 -5.95 14.42 -16.63
C GLU A 51 -5.06 15.27 -15.71
N LYS A 52 -5.27 16.60 -15.71
CA LYS A 52 -4.46 17.56 -14.93
C LYS A 52 -5.01 17.84 -13.53
N HIS A 53 -5.95 17.04 -13.05
CA HIS A 53 -6.44 17.11 -11.67
C HIS A 53 -5.33 16.64 -10.73
N LYS A 54 -5.25 17.18 -9.51
CA LYS A 54 -4.13 16.89 -8.61
C LYS A 54 -4.67 16.66 -7.20
N ILE A 55 -4.22 15.56 -6.59
CA ILE A 55 -4.09 15.49 -5.14
C ILE A 55 -2.91 16.41 -4.84
N LYS A 56 -3.15 17.55 -4.20
CA LYS A 56 -2.05 18.37 -3.70
C LYS A 56 -1.49 17.65 -2.48
N ASP A 57 -0.32 17.07 -2.64
CA ASP A 57 0.52 16.49 -1.60
C ASP A 57 1.29 17.54 -0.81
N ASP A 58 1.40 18.78 -1.34
CA ASP A 58 1.86 20.03 -0.71
C ASP A 58 1.07 20.43 0.58
N ILE A 59 0.29 19.50 1.15
CA ILE A 59 -0.30 19.63 2.48
C ILE A 59 0.71 19.12 3.53
N LEU A 60 1.95 19.59 3.40
CA LEU A 60 3.03 19.39 4.36
C LEU A 60 2.85 20.28 5.61
N PHE A 61 1.83 21.16 5.64
CA PHE A 61 1.65 22.18 6.69
C PHE A 61 0.24 22.26 7.30
N ASN A 62 -0.73 21.45 6.87
CA ASN A 62 -1.98 21.26 7.62
C ASN A 62 -2.04 19.79 8.07
N ASP A 63 -1.97 19.59 9.37
CA ASP A 63 -1.71 18.28 9.98
C ASP A 63 -2.83 17.27 9.68
N LYS A 64 -4.09 17.70 9.59
CA LYS A 64 -5.26 16.79 9.61
C LYS A 64 -6.02 16.62 8.31
N ILE A 65 -5.90 17.54 7.34
CA ILE A 65 -6.79 17.59 6.16
C ILE A 65 -6.05 17.19 4.89
N ILE A 66 -6.77 16.57 3.94
CA ILE A 66 -6.35 16.28 2.57
C ILE A 66 -7.25 17.10 1.64
N VAL A 67 -6.65 17.87 0.73
CA VAL A 67 -7.33 18.72 -0.25
C VAL A 67 -7.20 18.07 -1.62
N ILE A 68 -8.34 17.72 -2.20
CA ILE A 68 -8.42 17.01 -3.48
C ILE A 68 -9.11 17.92 -4.49
N LYS A 69 -8.44 18.22 -5.60
CA LYS A 69 -9.06 18.90 -6.74
C LYS A 69 -9.42 17.85 -7.78
N HIS A 70 -10.71 17.64 -7.99
CA HIS A 70 -11.21 16.63 -8.93
C HIS A 70 -12.42 17.16 -9.70
N LYS A 71 -12.32 17.19 -11.03
CA LYS A 71 -13.38 17.63 -11.97
C LYS A 71 -13.96 19.01 -11.63
N GLY A 72 -13.07 19.99 -11.44
CA GLY A 72 -13.46 21.37 -11.11
C GLY A 72 -13.90 21.60 -9.66
N ASN A 73 -14.16 20.54 -8.89
CA ASN A 73 -14.55 20.61 -7.49
C ASN A 73 -13.34 20.45 -6.56
N THR A 74 -13.45 21.05 -5.37
CA THR A 74 -12.50 20.87 -4.27
C THR A 74 -13.17 20.07 -3.16
N TYR A 75 -12.54 18.99 -2.74
CA TYR A 75 -12.96 18.14 -1.63
C TYR A 75 -11.94 18.23 -0.51
N MET A 76 -12.40 18.25 0.74
CA MET A 76 -11.58 18.23 1.94
C MET A 76 -11.91 16.98 2.74
N LEU A 77 -10.92 16.13 3.01
CA LEU A 77 -11.08 14.91 3.79
C LEU A 77 -10.19 14.95 5.03
N LEU A 78 -10.61 14.33 6.13
CA LEU A 78 -9.78 14.14 7.30
C LEU A 78 -8.84 12.93 7.10
N LYS A 79 -7.57 13.08 7.44
CA LYS A 79 -6.57 11.99 7.45
C LYS A 79 -6.93 10.92 8.48
N SER A 80 -7.62 11.27 9.56
CA SER A 80 -8.12 10.30 10.57
C SER A 80 -9.18 9.36 10.00
N ASP A 81 -9.95 9.83 9.02
CA ASP A 81 -11.13 9.13 8.48
C ASP A 81 -10.86 8.56 7.09
N THR A 82 -9.63 8.73 6.59
CA THR A 82 -9.20 8.31 5.26
C THR A 82 -8.06 7.31 5.43
N TYR A 83 -8.16 6.15 4.80
CA TYR A 83 -7.10 5.14 4.90
C TYR A 83 -5.77 5.60 4.30
N GLY A 84 -5.79 6.17 3.10
CA GLY A 84 -4.56 6.45 2.38
C GLY A 84 -4.77 7.02 0.98
N TYR A 85 -3.69 7.09 0.21
CA TYR A 85 -3.74 7.55 -1.17
C TYR A 85 -2.65 6.89 -2.02
N ARG A 86 -2.85 6.93 -3.34
CA ARG A 86 -1.82 6.68 -4.33
C ARG A 86 -1.49 7.99 -5.02
N ASN A 87 -0.22 8.37 -5.07
CA ASN A 87 0.21 9.59 -5.75
C ASN A 87 0.35 9.38 -7.27
N THR A 88 0.74 10.43 -8.00
CA THR A 88 0.93 10.38 -9.46
C THR A 88 2.12 9.55 -9.91
N ASN A 89 3.05 9.21 -9.01
CA ASN A 89 4.16 8.30 -9.28
C ASN A 89 3.78 6.83 -9.06
N GLY A 90 2.54 6.56 -8.66
CA GLY A 90 2.07 5.22 -8.30
C GLY A 90 2.52 4.78 -6.90
N GLU A 91 3.16 5.65 -6.13
CA GLU A 91 3.54 5.37 -4.75
C GLU A 91 2.31 5.43 -3.85
N GLU A 92 2.24 4.53 -2.88
CA GLU A 92 1.08 4.37 -2.02
C GLU A 92 1.43 4.74 -0.59
N PHE A 93 0.49 5.39 0.08
CA PHE A 93 0.66 5.91 1.41
C PHE A 93 -0.55 5.59 2.27
N ARG A 94 -0.32 5.32 3.54
CA ARG A 94 -1.35 5.14 4.57
C ARG A 94 -1.31 6.30 5.56
N PHE A 95 -2.47 6.79 5.97
CA PHE A 95 -2.58 7.76 7.05
C PHE A 95 -2.77 7.05 8.39
N ILE A 96 -1.94 7.40 9.37
CA ILE A 96 -2.00 6.85 10.73
C ILE A 96 -1.72 7.99 11.69
N ASN A 97 -2.66 8.29 12.59
CA ASN A 97 -2.54 9.40 13.54
C ASN A 97 -2.12 10.72 12.85
N ASN A 98 -2.76 11.03 11.70
CA ASN A 98 -2.48 12.20 10.85
C ASN A 98 -1.09 12.24 10.17
N LYS A 99 -0.26 11.21 10.39
CA LYS A 99 1.04 11.05 9.72
C LYS A 99 0.88 10.22 8.45
N GLN A 100 1.79 10.44 7.51
CA GLN A 100 1.82 9.75 6.22
C GLN A 100 2.93 8.71 6.22
N TYR A 101 2.56 7.45 6.02
CA TYR A 101 3.50 6.34 5.94
C TYR A 101 3.53 5.84 4.50
N LYS A 102 4.70 5.84 3.87
CA LYS A 102 4.85 5.24 2.53
C LYS A 102 4.79 3.72 2.68
N ILE A 103 3.94 3.09 1.89
CA ILE A 103 3.82 1.63 1.78
C ILE A 103 4.88 1.16 0.81
N LEU A 104 5.77 0.29 1.27
CA LEU A 104 6.93 -0.15 0.50
C LEU A 104 6.58 -1.28 -0.50
N ASN A 105 5.60 -2.10 -0.14
CA ASN A 105 5.25 -3.34 -0.81
C ASN A 105 3.71 -3.46 -0.98
N PRO A 106 3.05 -2.47 -1.60
CA PRO A 106 1.60 -2.52 -1.77
C PRO A 106 1.18 -3.77 -2.55
N GLY A 107 0.18 -4.48 -2.03
CA GLY A 107 -0.32 -5.75 -2.59
C GLY A 107 0.14 -7.00 -1.86
N GLU A 108 1.11 -6.87 -0.95
CA GLU A 108 1.51 -7.96 -0.05
C GLU A 108 0.61 -8.02 1.19
N TYR A 109 0.41 -9.21 1.77
CA TYR A 109 -0.36 -9.34 3.01
C TYR A 109 0.43 -8.82 4.23
N LEU A 110 1.72 -9.16 4.34
CA LEU A 110 2.62 -8.56 5.32
C LEU A 110 3.08 -7.19 4.80
N LEU A 111 2.32 -6.13 5.09
CA LEU A 111 2.60 -4.78 4.62
C LEU A 111 3.78 -4.18 5.39
N MET A 112 4.68 -3.52 4.67
CA MET A 112 5.85 -2.81 5.18
C MET A 112 5.72 -1.32 4.88
N TYR A 113 6.15 -0.50 5.82
CA TYR A 113 6.02 0.94 5.76
C TYR A 113 7.33 1.63 6.12
N VAL A 114 7.53 2.82 5.55
CA VAL A 114 8.54 3.78 6.01
C VAL A 114 7.88 5.08 6.40
N TYR A 115 8.24 5.60 7.56
CA TYR A 115 7.92 6.94 8.02
C TYR A 115 9.20 7.78 8.05
N GLN A 116 9.17 8.84 7.26
CA GLN A 116 10.19 9.87 7.25
C GLN A 116 9.60 11.11 7.93
N PRO A 117 10.09 11.50 9.13
CA PRO A 117 9.68 12.76 9.72
C PRO A 117 10.03 13.93 8.77
N PRO A 118 9.19 14.98 8.68
CA PRO A 118 9.52 16.17 7.92
C PRO A 118 10.80 16.80 8.48
N SER A 119 11.80 17.03 7.61
CA SER A 119 13.10 17.57 8.00
C SER A 119 13.00 19.05 8.41
N TYR A 120 13.46 19.37 9.62
CA TYR A 120 13.79 20.73 10.08
C TYR A 120 15.32 20.85 10.18
N PRO A 121 15.93 22.04 10.05
CA PRO A 121 17.02 22.37 9.11
C PRO A 121 18.25 21.42 9.10
N PRO A 122 19.14 21.51 8.08
CA PRO A 122 20.19 20.54 7.74
C PRO A 122 21.08 20.01 8.89
N LYS A 123 21.23 20.77 9.98
CA LYS A 123 22.09 20.43 11.13
C LYS A 123 21.56 19.30 12.03
N ALA A 124 20.36 18.76 11.76
CA ALA A 124 19.74 17.71 12.58
C ALA A 124 19.41 16.42 11.82
N ALA A 125 20.06 16.17 10.66
CA ALA A 125 19.77 15.02 9.79
C ALA A 125 19.76 13.65 10.50
N ALA A 126 20.66 13.40 11.46
CA ALA A 126 20.68 12.16 12.24
C ALA A 126 19.43 11.98 13.14
N LYS A 127 18.78 13.07 13.55
CA LYS A 127 17.56 13.07 14.37
C LYS A 127 16.30 12.72 13.57
N TYR A 128 16.41 12.69 12.24
CA TYR A 128 15.30 12.44 11.31
C TYR A 128 15.54 11.20 10.46
N ALA A 129 16.20 10.17 11.00
CA ALA A 129 16.34 8.90 10.29
C ALA A 129 14.95 8.29 9.98
N PRO A 130 14.77 7.64 8.81
CA PRO A 130 13.54 6.93 8.50
C PRO A 130 13.32 5.80 9.51
N THR A 131 12.06 5.61 9.88
CA THR A 131 11.63 4.52 10.78
C THR A 131 10.73 3.57 10.03
N TYR A 132 10.92 2.27 10.24
CA TYR A 132 10.24 1.22 9.50
C TYR A 132 9.22 0.49 10.37
N PHE A 133 8.09 0.15 9.76
CA PHE A 133 6.95 -0.47 10.42
C PHE A 133 6.38 -1.59 9.54
N PHE A 134 5.54 -2.44 10.14
CA PHE A 134 4.76 -3.44 9.40
C PHE A 134 3.37 -3.63 10.00
N SER A 135 2.45 -4.20 9.22
CA SER A 135 1.16 -4.69 9.70
C SER A 135 0.76 -5.98 9.00
N VAL A 136 -0.08 -6.77 9.66
CA VAL A 136 -0.70 -7.97 9.07
C VAL A 136 -1.98 -7.55 8.36
N GLY A 137 -1.92 -7.48 7.04
CA GLY A 137 -2.98 -6.96 6.20
C GLY A 137 -3.23 -5.46 6.39
N ALA A 138 -4.24 -4.97 5.65
CA ALA A 138 -4.59 -3.55 5.59
C ALA A 138 -5.31 -3.04 6.85
N PHE A 139 -6.02 -3.91 7.58
CA PHE A 139 -6.86 -3.51 8.71
C PHE A 139 -6.08 -3.32 10.01
N SER A 140 -4.98 -4.04 10.20
CA SER A 140 -4.16 -3.93 11.41
C SER A 140 -3.39 -2.61 11.45
N LEU A 141 -3.18 -2.07 12.65
CA LEU A 141 -2.31 -0.92 12.86
C LEU A 141 -0.85 -1.31 12.69
N PRO A 142 -0.01 -0.46 12.07
CA PRO A 142 1.41 -0.74 11.97
C PRO A 142 2.15 -0.67 13.30
N GLN A 143 3.11 -1.57 13.47
CA GLN A 143 4.01 -1.66 14.61
C GLN A 143 5.47 -1.64 14.12
N PRO A 144 6.46 -1.33 14.98
CA PRO A 144 7.86 -1.22 14.56
C PRO A 144 8.36 -2.51 13.89
N LEU A 145 9.07 -2.35 12.77
CA LEU A 145 9.66 -3.47 12.02
C LEU A 145 10.92 -3.96 12.72
N THR A 146 10.75 -4.94 13.60
CA THR A 146 11.82 -5.61 14.31
C THR A 146 11.60 -7.13 14.28
N ILE A 147 12.68 -7.91 14.36
CA ILE A 147 12.63 -9.37 14.40
C ILE A 147 11.75 -9.82 15.58
N ILE A 148 11.90 -9.16 16.74
CA ILE A 148 11.12 -9.48 17.94
C ILE A 148 9.62 -9.23 17.71
N ASN A 149 9.24 -8.11 17.10
CA ASN A 149 7.82 -7.82 16.85
C ASN A 149 7.23 -8.76 15.79
N LEU A 150 8.01 -9.16 14.78
CA LEU A 150 7.59 -10.18 13.82
C LEU A 150 7.30 -11.52 14.51
N LYS A 151 8.20 -12.00 15.37
CA LYS A 151 7.98 -13.24 16.15
C LYS A 151 6.78 -13.14 17.08
N LYS A 152 6.61 -12.00 17.77
CA LYS A 152 5.44 -11.76 18.64
C LYS A 152 4.12 -11.75 17.87
N THR A 153 4.14 -11.34 16.61
CA THR A 153 2.95 -11.29 15.75
C THR A 153 2.54 -12.68 15.27
N PHE A 154 3.51 -13.59 15.12
CA PHE A 154 3.29 -14.97 14.65
C PHE A 154 3.80 -16.00 15.66
N PRO A 155 3.35 -15.97 16.93
CA PRO A 155 4.01 -16.66 18.04
C PRO A 155 4.09 -18.19 17.86
N ASN A 156 3.13 -18.77 17.14
CA ASN A 156 3.03 -20.21 16.91
C ASN A 156 3.68 -20.65 15.58
N ASN A 157 4.26 -19.73 14.80
CA ASN A 157 4.92 -20.06 13.54
C ASN A 157 6.43 -20.21 13.73
N HIS A 158 6.83 -21.36 14.29
CA HIS A 158 8.24 -21.67 14.52
C HIS A 158 9.07 -21.69 13.23
N ALA A 159 8.52 -22.21 12.12
CA ALA A 159 9.20 -22.20 10.83
C ALA A 159 9.52 -20.78 10.35
N PHE A 160 8.61 -19.83 10.54
CA PHE A 160 8.87 -18.42 10.25
C PHE A 160 9.92 -17.84 11.18
N HIS A 161 9.94 -18.20 12.47
CA HIS A 161 10.95 -17.74 13.41
C HIS A 161 12.36 -18.22 13.01
N ASP A 162 12.49 -19.50 12.65
CA ASP A 162 13.75 -20.10 12.24
C ASP A 162 14.27 -19.42 10.96
N MET A 163 13.38 -19.23 9.98
CA MET A 163 13.72 -18.54 8.74
C MET A 163 14.12 -17.07 8.97
N LEU A 164 13.53 -16.38 9.96
CA LEU A 164 13.96 -15.04 10.33
C LEU A 164 15.40 -15.05 10.87
N ASP A 165 15.72 -15.96 11.78
CA ASP A 165 17.03 -16.05 12.45
C ASP A 165 18.16 -16.46 11.48
N GLU A 166 17.84 -17.34 10.53
CA GLU A 166 18.77 -17.75 9.48
C GLU A 166 19.10 -16.61 8.51
N ASN A 167 18.08 -15.82 8.14
CA ASN A 167 18.18 -14.89 7.01
C ASN A 167 18.50 -13.44 7.37
N PHE A 168 18.24 -13.03 8.62
CA PHE A 168 18.42 -11.66 9.09
C PHE A 168 19.28 -11.64 10.35
N LYS A 169 20.34 -10.82 10.37
CA LYS A 169 21.24 -10.71 11.52
C LYS A 169 20.82 -9.57 12.46
N SER A 170 20.09 -8.60 11.92
CA SER A 170 19.64 -7.41 12.65
C SER A 170 18.36 -6.83 12.05
N ASP A 171 17.63 -6.01 12.81
CA ASP A 171 16.41 -5.36 12.35
C ASP A 171 16.58 -4.56 11.04
N PRO A 172 17.69 -3.82 10.80
CA PRO A 172 17.93 -3.16 9.52
C PRO A 172 17.98 -4.10 8.30
N ASP A 173 18.29 -5.39 8.48
CA ASP A 173 18.32 -6.35 7.36
C ASP A 173 16.91 -6.67 6.83
N LEU A 174 15.86 -6.40 7.61
CA LEU A 174 14.47 -6.71 7.27
C LEU A 174 13.96 -5.93 6.06
N ILE A 175 14.59 -4.79 5.73
CA ILE A 175 14.25 -3.97 4.56
C ILE A 175 15.05 -4.35 3.30
N ARG A 176 15.84 -5.44 3.34
CA ARG A 176 16.60 -5.89 2.17
C ARG A 176 15.65 -6.31 1.04
N TYR A 177 15.83 -5.67 -0.10
CA TYR A 177 15.11 -6.00 -1.33
C TYR A 177 15.80 -7.17 -2.04
N ASP A 178 14.99 -8.07 -2.60
CA ASP A 178 15.43 -9.21 -3.41
C ASP A 178 15.20 -8.84 -4.88
N ASP A 179 16.27 -8.38 -5.54
CA ASP A 179 16.21 -7.91 -6.93
C ASP A 179 15.84 -9.01 -7.93
N PHE A 180 16.09 -10.27 -7.61
CA PHE A 180 15.74 -11.40 -8.47
C PHE A 180 14.22 -11.65 -8.43
N HIS A 181 13.64 -11.69 -7.23
CA HIS A 181 12.20 -11.93 -7.04
C HIS A 181 11.33 -10.67 -7.12
N LYS A 182 11.93 -9.47 -7.21
CA LYS A 182 11.25 -8.17 -7.26
C LYS A 182 10.34 -7.91 -6.06
N MET A 183 10.77 -8.31 -4.87
CA MET A 183 10.05 -8.10 -3.60
C MET A 183 11.03 -8.00 -2.43
N TYR A 184 10.56 -7.52 -1.28
CA TYR A 184 11.39 -7.57 -0.06
C TYR A 184 11.62 -9.00 0.38
N LYS A 185 12.83 -9.32 0.83
CA LYS A 185 13.18 -10.68 1.27
C LYS A 185 12.29 -11.17 2.40
N LEU A 186 11.90 -10.27 3.32
CA LEU A 186 10.95 -10.57 4.38
C LEU A 186 9.59 -11.06 3.83
N ASN A 187 9.04 -10.37 2.83
CA ASN A 187 7.81 -10.79 2.18
C ASN A 187 7.96 -12.13 1.46
N ARG A 188 9.11 -12.38 0.83
CA ARG A 188 9.39 -13.67 0.16
C ARG A 188 9.37 -14.82 1.16
N ILE A 189 10.06 -14.67 2.29
CA ILE A 189 10.09 -15.66 3.37
C ILE A 189 8.68 -15.86 3.96
N TYR A 190 7.96 -14.77 4.19
CA TYR A 190 6.59 -14.84 4.70
C TYR A 190 5.69 -15.67 3.78
N LYS A 191 5.72 -15.39 2.47
CA LYS A 191 4.95 -16.14 1.48
C LYS A 191 5.32 -17.61 1.42
N SER A 192 6.60 -17.96 1.42
CA SER A 192 7.03 -19.37 1.31
C SER A 192 6.61 -20.26 2.49
N ILE A 193 6.11 -19.67 3.57
CA ILE A 193 5.69 -20.40 4.78
C ILE A 193 4.18 -20.31 5.00
N MET A 194 3.53 -19.23 4.55
CA MET A 194 2.13 -18.93 4.82
C MET A 194 1.20 -19.12 3.62
N GLU A 195 1.75 -19.21 2.41
CA GLU A 195 1.04 -19.51 1.15
C GLU A 195 1.52 -20.87 0.61
#